data_AF-A0AAD2HGZ0-F1
#
_entry.id   AF-A0AAD2HGZ0-F1
#
_cell.length_a   1.000
_cell.length_b   1.000
_cell.length_c   1.000
_cell.angle_alpha   90.00
_cell.angle_beta   90.00
_cell.angle_gamma   90.00
#
_symmetry.space_group_name_H-M   'P 1'
#
loop_
_entity.id
_entity.type
_entity.pdbx_description
1 polymer ?
#
loop_
_entity_poly.entity_id
_entity_poly.type
_entity_poly.pdbx_seq_one_letter_code
_entity_poly.pdbx_strand_id
1 'polypeptide(L)'
;LLYEEITHAMNHGDIGRVETCFPAWIYIFKGTGKHKYAAHMIKFLRDVHFIYPPQLRKIVRYSMLTPPDGKPDKFRAIDWIVEQLINLPTKETYGGRGFN
;
A
#
# COMPACT_ATOMS: atom_id res chain seq x y z
N LEU A 1 -1.97 -18.16 -6.29
CA LEU A 1 -2.07 -18.31 -4.82
C LEU A 1 -1.74 -17.01 -4.07
N LEU A 2 -0.50 -16.69 -3.69
CA LEU A 2 -0.22 -15.49 -2.86
C LEU A 2 -0.67 -14.16 -3.50
N TYR A 3 -0.45 -14.01 -4.81
CA TYR A 3 -0.87 -12.83 -5.56
C TYR A 3 -2.40 -12.71 -5.67
N GLU A 4 -3.09 -13.83 -5.84
CA GLU A 4 -4.56 -13.84 -5.92
C GLU A 4 -5.18 -13.53 -4.56
N GLU A 5 -4.61 -14.07 -3.48
CA GLU A 5 -5.10 -13.82 -2.13
C GLU A 5 -4.93 -12.35 -1.73
N ILE A 6 -3.76 -11.75 -1.98
CA ILE A 6 -3.57 -10.33 -1.70
C ILE A 6 -4.45 -9.45 -2.60
N THR A 7 -4.63 -9.80 -3.87
CA THR A 7 -5.50 -9.04 -4.79
C THR A 7 -6.96 -9.12 -4.36
N HIS A 8 -7.43 -10.31 -3.96
CA HIS A 8 -8.79 -10.51 -3.47
C HIS A 8 -9.03 -9.74 -2.17
N ALA A 9 -8.11 -9.83 -1.20
CA ALA A 9 -8.18 -9.10 0.07
C ALA A 9 -8.14 -7.57 -0.14
N MET A 10 -7.27 -7.10 -1.04
CA MET A 10 -7.19 -5.68 -1.39
C MET A 10 -8.47 -5.17 -2.04
N ASN A 11 -9.08 -5.93 -2.95
CA ASN A 11 -10.33 -5.53 -3.60
C ASN A 11 -11.49 -5.43 -2.60
N HIS A 12 -11.59 -6.37 -1.66
CA HIS A 12 -12.62 -6.37 -0.62
C HIS A 12 -12.34 -5.37 0.53
N GLY A 13 -11.13 -4.79 0.58
CA GLY A 13 -10.75 -3.87 1.66
C GLY A 13 -10.38 -4.56 2.98
N ASP A 14 -10.12 -5.86 2.98
CA ASP A 14 -9.74 -6.62 4.17
C ASP A 14 -8.25 -6.44 4.49
N ILE A 15 -7.95 -5.38 5.24
CA ILE A 15 -6.59 -5.02 5.65
C ILE A 15 -5.96 -6.11 6.53
N GLY A 16 -6.75 -6.80 7.35
CA GLY A 16 -6.21 -7.87 8.20
C GLY A 16 -5.63 -9.01 7.37
N ARG A 17 -6.33 -9.40 6.31
CA ARG A 17 -5.89 -10.44 5.38
C ARG A 17 -4.78 -9.98 4.44
N VAL A 18 -4.70 -8.67 4.16
CA VAL A 18 -3.54 -8.08 3.47
C VAL A 18 -2.28 -8.16 4.34
N GLU A 19 -2.37 -7.82 5.63
CA GLU A 19 -1.26 -7.90 6.59
C GLU A 19 -0.71 -9.32 6.72
N THR A 20 -1.56 -10.35 6.68
CA THR A 20 -1.11 -11.76 6.73
C THR A 20 -0.29 -12.18 5.51
N CYS A 21 -0.46 -11.51 4.37
CA CYS A 21 0.32 -11.78 3.16
C CYS A 21 1.72 -11.12 3.20
N PHE A 22 1.93 -10.07 4.00
CA PHE A 22 3.16 -9.29 4.01
C PHE A 22 4.43 -10.07 4.37
N PRO A 23 4.44 -11.01 5.35
CA PRO A 23 5.62 -11.81 5.63
C PRO A 23 6.15 -12.56 4.40
N ALA A 24 5.27 -13.20 3.62
CA ALA A 24 5.64 -13.91 2.40
C ALA A 24 6.24 -12.95 1.35
N TRP A 25 5.64 -11.77 1.17
CA TRP A 25 6.16 -10.73 0.27
C TRP A 25 7.52 -10.17 0.72
N ILE A 26 7.74 -10.01 2.02
CA ILE A 26 9.04 -9.58 2.58
C ILE A 26 10.14 -10.56 2.21
N TYR A 27 9.90 -11.88 2.33
CA TYR A 27 10.88 -12.89 1.95
C TYR A 27 11.20 -12.82 0.45
N ILE A 28 10.19 -12.66 -0.40
CA ILE A 28 10.37 -12.52 -1.86
C ILE A 28 11.19 -11.26 -2.18
N PHE A 29 10.87 -10.11 -1.59
CA PHE A 29 11.62 -8.87 -1.82
C PHE A 29 13.06 -8.95 -1.31
N LYS A 30 13.29 -9.65 -0.20
CA LYS A 30 14.65 -9.87 0.29
C LYS A 30 15.45 -10.80 -0.64
N GLY A 31 14.83 -11.84 -1.18
CA GLY A 31 15.46 -12.77 -2.13
C GLY A 31 15.73 -12.17 -3.50
N THR A 32 14.91 -11.21 -3.95
CA THR A 32 15.03 -10.55 -5.27
C THR A 32 15.93 -9.30 -5.25
N GLY A 33 16.64 -9.02 -4.15
CA GLY A 33 17.53 -7.85 -4.03
C GLY A 33 16.81 -6.52 -3.74
N LYS A 34 15.49 -6.53 -3.56
CA LYS A 34 14.66 -5.36 -3.21
C LYS A 34 14.71 -5.06 -1.71
N HIS A 35 15.92 -4.93 -1.16
CA HIS A 35 16.15 -4.84 0.28
C HIS A 35 15.50 -3.61 0.95
N LYS A 36 15.41 -2.48 0.25
CA LYS A 36 14.73 -1.28 0.75
C LYS A 36 13.26 -1.57 1.04
N TYR A 37 12.55 -2.16 0.08
CA TYR A 37 11.14 -2.52 0.23
C TYR A 37 10.93 -3.51 1.38
N ALA A 38 11.76 -4.55 1.46
CA ALA A 38 11.70 -5.50 2.56
C ALA A 38 11.92 -4.82 3.92
N ALA A 39 12.90 -3.92 4.05
CA ALA A 39 13.17 -3.20 5.29
C ALA A 39 12.00 -2.27 5.69
N HIS A 40 11.43 -1.54 4.74
CA HIS A 40 10.28 -0.68 4.99
C HIS A 40 9.04 -1.48 5.40
N MET A 41 8.76 -2.61 4.75
CA MET A 41 7.65 -3.48 5.11
C MET A 41 7.81 -4.11 6.50
N ILE A 42 9.03 -4.53 6.86
CA ILE A 42 9.32 -5.05 8.21
C ILE A 42 9.09 -3.97 9.27
N LYS A 43 9.59 -2.74 9.01
CA LYS A 43 9.38 -1.61 9.92
C LYS A 43 7.88 -1.31 10.06
N PHE A 44 7.15 -1.24 8.96
CA PHE A 44 5.71 -1.00 8.97
C PHE A 44 4.96 -2.04 9.82
N LEU A 45 5.18 -3.33 9.59
CA LEU A 45 4.56 -4.38 10.39
C LEU A 45 4.92 -4.28 11.87
N ARG A 46 6.19 -4.01 12.20
CA ARG A 46 6.62 -3.83 13.58
C ARG A 46 5.87 -2.69 14.25
N ASP A 47 5.81 -1.55 13.57
CA ASP A 47 5.24 -0.32 14.14
C ASP A 47 3.73 -0.49 14.37
N VAL A 48 3.01 -1.06 13.39
CA VAL A 48 1.56 -1.31 13.46
C VAL A 48 1.18 -2.33 14.53
N HIS A 49 1.96 -3.41 14.69
CA HIS A 49 1.62 -4.48 15.63
C HIS A 49 2.10 -4.23 17.07
N PHE A 50 3.24 -3.57 17.25
CA PHE A 50 3.91 -3.49 18.56
C PHE A 50 4.12 -2.08 19.11
N ILE A 51 4.16 -1.04 18.27
CA ILE A 51 4.50 0.33 18.71
C ILE A 51 3.26 1.21 18.81
N TYR A 52 2.36 1.14 17.83
CA TYR A 52 1.24 2.08 17.75
C TYR A 52 0.15 1.79 18.78
N PRO A 53 -0.36 2.83 19.46
CA PRO A 53 -1.54 2.68 20.31
C PRO A 53 -2.75 2.24 19.48
N PRO A 54 -3.75 1.58 20.11
CA PRO A 54 -4.86 0.94 19.39
C PRO A 54 -5.60 1.86 18.42
N GLN A 55 -5.76 3.14 18.77
CA GLN A 55 -6.41 4.14 17.93
C GLN A 55 -5.57 4.48 16.70
N LEU A 56 -4.26 4.70 16.86
CA LEU A 56 -3.36 5.01 15.75
C LEU A 56 -3.24 3.81 14.80
N ARG A 57 -3.14 2.59 15.34
CA ARG A 57 -3.15 1.36 14.54
C ARG A 57 -4.40 1.26 13.67
N LYS A 58 -5.57 1.58 14.24
CA LYS A 58 -6.84 1.58 13.52
C LYS A 58 -6.82 2.60 12.38
N ILE A 59 -6.40 3.83 12.66
CA ILE A 59 -6.32 4.91 11.65
C ILE A 59 -5.35 4.54 10.52
N VAL A 60 -4.14 4.09 10.86
CA VAL A 60 -3.12 3.70 9.87
C VAL A 60 -3.66 2.61 8.94
N ARG A 61 -4.32 1.58 9.50
CA ARG A 61 -4.95 0.51 8.70
C ARG A 61 -6.01 1.04 7.75
N TYR A 62 -6.97 1.84 8.25
CA TYR A 62 -8.00 2.42 7.39
C TYR A 62 -7.45 3.39 6.35
N SER A 63 -6.31 4.04 6.61
CA SER A 63 -5.64 4.88 5.61
C SER A 63 -4.86 4.09 4.56
N MET A 64 -4.81 2.76 4.58
CA MET A 64 -4.10 2.02 3.54
C MET A 64 -4.94 1.83 2.28
N LEU A 65 -6.24 1.60 2.45
CA LEU A 65 -7.17 1.27 1.37
C LEU A 65 -8.37 2.21 1.43
N THR A 66 -8.64 2.87 0.32
CA THR A 66 -9.79 3.77 0.17
C THR A 66 -10.60 3.33 -1.05
N PRO A 67 -11.93 3.26 -0.97
CA PRO A 67 -12.76 3.08 -2.14
C PRO A 67 -12.92 4.43 -2.87
N PRO A 68 -12.34 4.63 -4.07
CA PRO A 68 -12.43 5.91 -4.77
C PRO A 68 -13.86 6.24 -5.22
N ASP A 69 -14.64 5.23 -5.61
CA ASP A 69 -16.04 5.39 -6.08
C ASP A 69 -17.08 5.12 -4.98
N GLY A 70 -16.65 4.80 -3.75
CA GLY A 70 -17.54 4.35 -2.66
C GLY A 70 -18.26 3.02 -2.91
N LYS A 71 -17.92 2.29 -3.99
CA LYS A 71 -18.51 0.99 -4.34
C LYS A 71 -17.85 -0.15 -3.56
N PRO A 72 -18.63 -1.17 -3.13
CA PRO A 72 -18.06 -2.39 -2.57
C PRO A 72 -17.14 -3.07 -3.58
N ASP A 73 -16.11 -3.75 -3.08
CA ASP A 73 -15.12 -4.54 -3.84
C ASP A 73 -14.26 -3.78 -4.85
N LYS A 74 -14.21 -2.45 -4.73
CA LYS A 74 -13.35 -1.57 -5.55
C LYS A 74 -12.35 -0.78 -4.71
N PHE A 75 -11.88 -1.36 -3.61
CA PHE A 75 -10.86 -0.71 -2.79
C PHE A 75 -9.56 -0.58 -3.57
N ARG A 76 -8.89 0.57 -3.42
CA ARG A 76 -7.59 0.86 -4.01
C ARG A 76 -6.62 1.31 -2.93
N ALA A 77 -5.35 0.99 -3.12
CA ALA A 77 -4.30 1.54 -2.28
C ALA A 77 -4.23 3.06 -2.45
N ILE A 78 -4.02 3.79 -1.36
CA ILE A 78 -3.92 5.26 -1.41
C ILE A 78 -2.81 5.73 -2.34
N ASP A 79 -1.69 5.02 -2.40
CA ASP A 79 -0.57 5.34 -3.30
C ASP A 79 -1.03 5.42 -4.77
N TRP A 80 -1.90 4.50 -5.20
CA TRP A 80 -2.48 4.51 -6.54
C TRP A 80 -3.38 5.74 -6.76
N ILE A 81 -4.15 6.14 -5.73
CA ILE A 81 -4.99 7.35 -5.80
C ILE A 81 -4.13 8.61 -5.90
N VAL A 82 -3.06 8.71 -5.09
CA VAL A 82 -2.10 9.81 -5.15
C VAL A 82 -1.42 9.86 -6.51
N GLU A 83 -1.04 8.70 -7.06
CA GLU A 83 -0.43 8.64 -8.38
C GLU A 83 -1.37 9.14 -9.48
N GLN A 84 -2.63 8.65 -9.47
CA GLN A 84 -3.62 9.00 -10.48
C GLN A 84 -4.14 10.44 -10.37
N LEU A 85 -4.41 10.93 -9.15
CA LEU A 85 -5.04 12.24 -8.95
C LEU A 85 -4.04 13.38 -8.83
N ILE A 86 -2.84 13.13 -8.30
CA ILE A 86 -1.87 14.20 -7.99
C ILE A 86 -0.68 14.12 -8.94
N ASN A 87 0.00 12.97 -8.99
CA ASN A 87 1.27 12.88 -9.72
C ASN A 87 1.07 12.92 -11.23
N LEU A 88 0.05 12.21 -11.77
CA LEU A 88 -0.17 12.15 -13.21
C LEU A 88 -0.53 13.54 -13.80
N PRO A 89 -1.49 14.32 -13.26
CA PRO A 89 -1.78 15.65 -13.78
C PRO A 89 -0.61 16.62 -13.63
N THR A 90 0.16 16.52 -12.55
CA THR A 90 1.36 17.35 -12.33
C THR A 90 2.43 17.04 -13.37
N LYS A 91 2.66 15.75 -13.66
CA LYS A 91 3.59 15.32 -14.72
C LYS A 91 3.10 15.73 -16.11
N GLU A 92 1.80 15.71 -16.36
CA GLU A 92 1.25 16.17 -17.63
C GLU A 92 1.42 17.70 -17.81
N THR A 93 1.16 18.47 -16.75
CA THR A 93 1.20 19.95 -16.78
C THR A 93 2.62 20.52 -16.75
N TYR A 94 3.55 19.83 -16.07
CA TYR A 94 4.89 20.34 -15.77
C TYR A 94 6.04 19.39 -16.19
N GLY A 95 5.76 18.14 -16.57
CA GLY A 95 6.77 17.09 -16.80
C GLY A 95 7.58 17.22 -18.11
N GLY A 96 7.44 18.33 -18.83
CA GLY A 96 8.23 18.64 -20.04
C GLY A 96 8.98 19.98 -19.99
N ARG A 97 8.82 20.79 -18.93
CA ARG A 97 9.49 22.10 -18.80
C ARG A 97 10.69 22.04 -17.86
N GLY A 98 11.64 21.17 -18.18
CA GLY A 98 13.01 21.37 -17.74
C GLY A 98 13.63 22.43 -18.65
N PHE A 99 14.04 23.57 -18.11
CA PHE A 99 15.00 24.43 -18.80
C PHE A 99 16.34 23.67 -18.79
N ASN A 100 16.78 23.21 -19.96
CA ASN A 100 18.19 22.87 -20.20
C ASN A 100 18.91 24.14 -20.66
#